data_AF-A0A970HPQ2-F1
#
_entry.id   AF-A0A970HPQ2-F1
#
_cell.length_a   1.000
_cell.length_b   1.000
_cell.length_c   1.000
_cell.angle_alpha   90.00
_cell.angle_beta   90.00
_cell.angle_gamma   90.00
#
_symmetry.space_group_name_H-M   'P 1'
#
loop_
_entity.id
_entity.type
_entity.pdbx_description
1 polymer ?
#
loop_
_entity_poly.entity_id
_entity_poly.type
_entity_poly.pdbx_seq_one_letter_code
_entity_poly.pdbx_strand_id
1 'polypeptide(L)'
;MQSSIEYASGKRENSGVYIGKGALFSIIDKPDSKSIERNIEAINYFASQVNVPVSLMIVPSASEIQPEKLPDFAVTWSLRDTIADIYSQCDGVECVSVYETLKEHSDDYIYYRTDHHWTTYGAYLAYAEYCRARVLLPHDYVAETVSNSFNGTLYSKSGVRFIKSDTIEAY
;
A
#
# COMPACT_ATOMS: atom_id res chain seq x y z
N MET A 1 6.99 -25.86 7.27
CA MET A 1 6.31 -27.01 7.91
C MET A 1 5.39 -26.53 9.03
N GLN A 2 5.87 -25.73 9.99
CA GLN A 2 5.05 -25.16 11.06
C GLN A 2 3.88 -24.27 10.55
N SER A 3 4.16 -23.28 9.69
CA SER A 3 3.15 -22.36 9.14
C SER A 3 2.03 -23.05 8.35
N SER A 4 2.34 -24.13 7.63
CA SER A 4 1.35 -24.92 6.89
C SER A 4 0.41 -25.71 7.81
N ILE A 5 0.92 -26.23 8.93
CA ILE A 5 0.12 -26.94 9.93
C ILE A 5 -0.80 -25.96 10.67
N GLU A 6 -0.27 -24.78 11.04
CA GLU A 6 -1.06 -23.71 11.64
C GLU A 6 -2.19 -23.22 10.70
N TYR A 7 -1.89 -23.07 9.41
CA TYR A 7 -2.92 -22.73 8.43
C TYR A 7 -3.99 -23.82 8.30
N ALA A 8 -3.58 -25.10 8.28
CA ALA A 8 -4.49 -26.23 8.25
C ALA A 8 -5.37 -26.32 9.52
N SER A 9 -4.86 -25.86 10.67
CA SER A 9 -5.63 -25.76 11.92
C SER A 9 -6.53 -24.53 12.01
N GLY A 10 -6.67 -23.76 10.92
CA GLY A 10 -7.56 -22.60 10.85
C GLY A 10 -6.91 -21.26 11.20
N LYS A 11 -5.61 -21.21 11.54
CA LYS A 11 -4.90 -19.95 11.78
C LYS A 11 -4.81 -19.17 10.45
N ARG A 12 -5.15 -17.89 10.50
CA ARG A 12 -5.11 -16.98 9.33
C ARG A 12 -4.18 -15.79 9.52
N GLU A 13 -3.43 -15.79 10.61
CA GLU A 13 -2.42 -14.80 10.93
C GLU A 13 -1.13 -15.51 11.36
N ASN A 14 0.02 -15.01 10.92
CA ASN A 14 1.29 -15.40 11.49
C ASN A 14 2.27 -14.23 11.53
N SER A 15 2.85 -13.95 12.71
CA SER A 15 3.87 -12.91 12.89
C SER A 15 3.45 -11.52 12.36
N GLY A 16 2.20 -11.10 12.63
CA GLY A 16 1.67 -9.81 12.16
C GLY A 16 1.44 -9.75 10.65
N VAL A 17 1.12 -10.90 10.04
CA VAL A 17 0.80 -11.04 8.61
C VAL A 17 -0.47 -11.86 8.46
N TYR A 18 -1.48 -11.32 7.79
CA TYR A 18 -2.65 -12.08 7.37
C TYR A 18 -2.33 -12.96 6.17
N ILE A 19 -2.83 -14.20 6.20
CA ILE A 19 -2.76 -15.16 5.11
C ILE A 19 -4.09 -15.10 4.35
N GLY A 20 -4.12 -14.27 3.30
CA GLY A 20 -5.28 -14.06 2.46
C GLY A 20 -5.42 -15.06 1.32
N LYS A 21 -6.34 -14.76 0.39
CA LYS A 21 -6.60 -15.57 -0.81
C LYS A 21 -5.49 -15.36 -1.84
N GLY A 22 -4.44 -16.16 -1.75
CA GLY A 22 -3.33 -16.14 -2.72
C GLY A 22 -2.32 -15.00 -2.54
N ALA A 23 -2.41 -14.25 -1.43
CA ALA A 23 -1.50 -13.18 -1.07
C ALA A 23 -1.35 -13.05 0.46
N LEU A 24 -0.29 -12.38 0.89
CA LEU A 24 0.02 -12.03 2.27
C LEU A 24 -0.24 -10.53 2.47
N PHE A 25 -0.77 -10.17 3.64
CA PHE A 25 -1.08 -8.79 3.97
C PHE A 25 -0.47 -8.41 5.31
N SER A 26 0.19 -7.26 5.39
CA SER A 26 0.62 -6.70 6.68
C SER A 26 -0.59 -6.41 7.56
N ILE A 27 -0.50 -6.80 8.84
CA ILE A 27 -1.38 -6.24 9.86
C ILE A 27 -0.83 -4.87 10.20
N ILE A 28 -1.64 -3.83 9.96
CA ILE A 28 -1.28 -2.45 10.22
C ILE A 28 -2.10 -1.98 11.41
N ASP A 29 -1.43 -1.62 12.50
CA ASP A 29 -2.09 -1.05 13.66
C ASP A 29 -2.56 0.38 13.36
N LYS A 30 -3.67 0.78 13.99
CA LYS A 30 -4.14 2.15 13.88
C LYS A 30 -3.09 3.08 14.51
N PRO A 31 -2.57 4.08 13.77
CA PRO A 31 -1.59 5.00 14.32
C PRO A 31 -2.18 5.79 15.48
N ASP A 32 -1.35 6.08 16.48
CA ASP A 32 -1.71 6.94 17.61
C ASP A 32 -1.96 8.37 17.12
N SER A 33 -3.03 9.00 17.62
CA SER A 33 -3.46 10.34 17.19
C SER A 33 -2.39 11.41 17.39
N LYS A 34 -1.57 11.34 18.44
CA LYS A 34 -0.47 12.31 18.65
C LYS A 34 0.64 12.14 17.63
N SER A 35 0.85 10.91 17.15
CA SER A 35 1.80 10.67 16.06
C SER A 35 1.30 11.23 14.74
N ILE A 36 0.00 11.13 14.46
CA ILE A 36 -0.62 11.75 13.29
C ILE A 36 -0.52 13.27 13.37
N GLU A 37 -0.94 13.88 14.49
CA GLU A 37 -0.88 15.32 14.74
C GLU A 37 0.54 15.86 14.55
N ARG A 38 1.54 15.24 15.19
CA ARG A 38 2.95 15.64 15.05
C ARG A 38 3.46 15.55 13.62
N ASN A 39 3.01 14.57 12.83
CA ASN A 39 3.41 14.44 11.43
C ASN A 39 2.74 15.52 10.56
N ILE A 40 1.47 15.83 10.80
CA ILE A 40 0.76 16.92 10.12
C ILE A 40 1.44 18.26 10.41
N GLU A 41 1.75 18.54 11.68
CA GLU A 41 2.49 19.74 12.08
C GLU A 41 3.84 19.85 11.36
N ALA A 42 4.57 18.74 11.26
CA ALA A 42 5.86 18.71 10.55
C ALA A 42 5.71 18.97 9.05
N ILE A 43 4.67 18.42 8.41
CA ILE A 43 4.35 18.63 6.99
C ILE A 43 4.00 20.09 6.73
N ASN A 44 3.09 20.66 7.53
CA ASN A 44 2.66 22.05 7.41
C ASN A 44 3.82 23.02 7.70
N TYR A 45 4.64 22.70 8.71
CA TYR A 45 5.85 23.46 8.99
C TYR A 45 6.79 23.44 7.80
N PHE A 46 7.10 22.27 7.23
CA PHE A 46 7.94 22.16 6.04
C PHE A 46 7.41 23.01 4.88
N ALA A 47 6.11 22.93 4.59
CA ALA A 47 5.47 23.73 3.55
C ALA A 47 5.61 25.24 3.79
N SER A 48 5.51 25.69 5.04
CA SER A 48 5.71 27.10 5.40
C SER A 48 7.14 27.61 5.24
N GLN A 49 8.14 26.72 5.21
CA GLN A 49 9.56 27.09 5.12
C GLN A 49 10.07 27.21 3.68
N VAL A 50 9.29 26.81 2.69
CA VAL A 50 9.71 26.77 1.29
C VAL A 50 8.82 27.63 0.41
N ASN A 51 9.41 28.25 -0.61
CA ASN A 51 8.69 29.07 -1.60
C ASN A 51 8.39 28.28 -2.89
N VAL A 52 8.26 26.96 -2.79
CA VAL A 52 7.94 26.07 -3.92
C VAL A 52 6.70 25.24 -3.58
N PRO A 53 5.90 24.81 -4.57
CA PRO A 53 4.75 23.95 -4.33
C PRO A 53 5.17 22.65 -3.62
N VAL A 54 4.44 22.29 -2.56
CA VAL A 54 4.61 21.04 -1.82
C VAL A 54 3.38 20.17 -2.07
N SER A 55 3.60 18.90 -2.39
CA SER A 55 2.53 17.93 -2.55
C SER A 55 2.67 16.77 -1.57
N LEU A 56 1.55 16.23 -1.11
CA LEU A 56 1.48 15.04 -0.25
C LEU A 56 0.63 13.97 -0.93
N MET A 57 1.16 12.76 -1.03
CA MET A 57 0.46 11.59 -1.55
C MET A 57 0.66 10.43 -0.59
N ILE A 58 -0.39 10.08 0.16
CA ILE A 58 -0.40 8.92 1.04
C ILE A 58 -1.00 7.75 0.29
N VAL A 59 -0.23 6.68 0.20
CA VAL A 59 -0.60 5.47 -0.52
C VAL A 59 -1.29 4.50 0.45
N PRO A 60 -2.54 4.08 0.18
CA PRO A 60 -3.20 3.06 1.00
C PRO A 60 -2.50 1.71 0.88
N SER A 61 -2.65 0.86 1.90
CA SER A 61 -2.08 -0.48 1.87
C SER A 61 -2.89 -1.44 1.00
N ALA A 62 -2.29 -2.58 0.63
CA ALA A 62 -2.99 -3.65 -0.07
C ALA A 62 -4.25 -4.14 0.67
N SER A 63 -4.22 -4.16 2.02
CA SER A 63 -5.36 -4.59 2.83
C SER A 63 -6.56 -3.65 2.76
N GLU A 64 -6.32 -2.36 2.52
CA GLU A 64 -7.37 -1.35 2.31
C GLU A 64 -7.91 -1.40 0.88
N ILE A 65 -7.04 -1.58 -0.12
CA ILE A 65 -7.44 -1.60 -1.54
C ILE A 65 -8.10 -2.92 -1.94
N GLN A 66 -7.63 -4.05 -1.40
CA GLN A 66 -8.07 -5.42 -1.75
C GLN A 66 -8.67 -6.17 -0.54
N PRO A 67 -9.68 -5.62 0.17
CA PRO A 67 -10.23 -6.24 1.38
C PRO A 67 -10.89 -7.60 1.10
N GLU A 68 -11.36 -7.86 -0.12
CA GLU A 68 -11.95 -9.13 -0.54
C GLU A 68 -10.95 -10.31 -0.55
N LYS A 69 -9.65 -10.00 -0.61
CA LYS A 69 -8.55 -10.96 -0.55
C LYS A 69 -8.08 -11.24 0.88
N LEU A 70 -8.52 -10.45 1.87
CA LEU A 70 -8.23 -10.73 3.28
C LEU A 70 -8.93 -12.03 3.74
N PRO A 71 -8.39 -12.69 4.78
CA PRO A 71 -9.10 -13.79 5.42
C PRO A 71 -10.40 -13.30 6.09
N ASP A 72 -11.38 -14.19 6.19
CA ASP A 72 -12.63 -13.89 6.88
C ASP A 72 -12.33 -13.45 8.34
N PHE A 73 -13.08 -12.46 8.81
CA PHE A 73 -12.92 -11.85 10.14
C PHE A 73 -11.58 -11.15 10.39
N ALA A 74 -10.81 -10.80 9.35
CA ALA A 74 -9.67 -9.91 9.49
C ALA A 74 -10.08 -8.59 10.16
N VAL A 75 -9.34 -8.18 11.19
CA VAL A 75 -9.59 -6.92 11.89
C VAL A 75 -8.82 -5.82 11.16
N THR A 76 -9.56 -4.87 10.61
CA THR A 76 -9.01 -3.69 9.93
C THR A 76 -9.64 -2.42 10.48
N TRP A 77 -9.03 -1.29 10.16
CA TRP A 77 -9.56 0.05 10.40
C TRP A 77 -9.47 0.83 9.09
N SER A 78 -10.28 1.88 8.96
CA SER A 78 -10.37 2.65 7.72
C SER A 78 -9.11 3.51 7.52
N LEU A 79 -8.21 3.04 6.65
CA LEU A 79 -7.07 3.85 6.20
C LEU A 79 -7.59 4.99 5.33
N ARG A 80 -8.65 4.75 4.55
CA ARG A 80 -9.31 5.77 3.73
C ARG A 80 -9.69 7.00 4.55
N ASP A 81 -10.44 6.80 5.63
CA ASP A 81 -10.94 7.92 6.45
C ASP A 81 -9.80 8.62 7.18
N THR A 82 -8.78 7.85 7.60
CA THR A 82 -7.60 8.41 8.25
C THR A 82 -6.77 9.27 7.29
N ILE A 83 -6.60 8.83 6.04
CA ILE A 83 -5.93 9.62 4.99
C ILE A 83 -6.73 10.89 4.69
N ALA A 84 -8.06 10.77 4.58
CA ALA A 84 -8.93 11.92 4.35
C ALA A 84 -8.85 12.94 5.50
N ASP A 85 -8.81 12.47 6.76
CA ASP A 85 -8.64 13.32 7.94
C ASP A 85 -7.29 14.04 7.94
N ILE A 86 -6.20 13.34 7.61
CA ILE A 86 -4.87 13.95 7.44
C ILE A 86 -4.91 15.04 6.37
N TYR A 87 -5.47 14.76 5.20
CA TYR A 87 -5.56 15.72 4.09
C TYR A 87 -6.37 16.96 4.46
N SER A 88 -7.41 16.83 5.28
CA SER A 88 -8.23 17.95 5.73
C SER A 88 -7.50 18.93 6.67
N GLN A 89 -6.39 18.48 7.28
CA GLN A 89 -5.58 19.25 8.22
C GLN A 89 -4.27 19.76 7.60
N CYS A 90 -3.98 19.38 6.37
CA CYS A 90 -2.83 19.91 5.63
C CYS A 90 -3.06 21.36 5.23
N ASP A 91 -2.08 22.22 5.48
CA ASP A 91 -2.09 23.64 5.13
C ASP A 91 -0.83 23.99 4.31
N GLY A 92 -1.02 24.74 3.22
CA GLY A 92 0.05 25.04 2.26
C GLY A 92 0.54 23.83 1.46
N VAL A 93 -0.19 22.71 1.48
CA VAL A 93 0.19 21.44 0.81
C VAL A 93 -0.91 20.98 -0.14
N GLU A 94 -0.51 20.57 -1.33
CA GLU A 94 -1.39 19.97 -2.33
C GLU A 94 -1.51 18.46 -2.10
N CYS A 95 -2.62 18.04 -1.49
CA CYS A 95 -2.90 16.63 -1.26
C CYS A 95 -3.41 15.94 -2.52
N VAL A 96 -2.71 14.90 -2.98
CA VAL A 96 -3.08 14.07 -4.13
C VAL A 96 -3.58 12.72 -3.62
N SER A 97 -4.85 12.43 -3.85
CA SER A 97 -5.42 11.12 -3.49
C SER A 97 -5.27 10.13 -4.64
N VAL A 98 -4.71 8.96 -4.33
CA VAL A 98 -4.60 7.82 -5.26
C VAL A 98 -5.55 6.68 -4.91
N TYR A 99 -6.41 6.89 -3.90
CA TYR A 99 -7.27 5.83 -3.38
C TYR A 99 -8.21 5.27 -4.44
N GLU A 100 -8.95 6.15 -5.12
CA GLU A 100 -9.96 5.72 -6.10
C GLU A 100 -9.29 5.07 -7.31
N THR A 101 -8.18 5.64 -7.82
CA THR A 101 -7.39 5.02 -8.89
C THR A 101 -6.93 3.61 -8.53
N LEU A 102 -6.35 3.41 -7.34
CA LEU A 102 -5.92 2.09 -6.90
C LEU A 102 -7.10 1.15 -6.65
N LYS A 103 -8.25 1.68 -6.22
CA LYS A 103 -9.46 0.89 -5.99
C LYS A 103 -10.09 0.40 -7.29
N GLU A 104 -10.15 1.25 -8.31
CA GLU A 104 -10.60 0.89 -9.67
C GLU A 104 -9.74 -0.23 -10.26
N HIS A 105 -8.46 -0.25 -9.94
CA HIS A 105 -7.49 -1.28 -10.34
C HIS A 105 -7.28 -2.39 -9.29
N SER A 106 -8.20 -2.56 -8.34
CA SER A 106 -8.03 -3.52 -7.23
C SER A 106 -7.95 -4.99 -7.69
N ASP A 107 -8.56 -5.33 -8.82
CA ASP A 107 -8.47 -6.65 -9.44
C ASP A 107 -7.15 -6.88 -10.20
N ASP A 108 -6.45 -5.80 -10.57
CA ASP A 108 -5.16 -5.89 -11.24
C ASP A 108 -4.02 -6.28 -10.27
N TYR A 109 -2.88 -6.65 -10.85
CA TYR A 109 -1.69 -7.00 -10.10
C TYR A 109 -0.89 -5.76 -9.67
N ILE A 110 -1.50 -4.95 -8.81
CA ILE A 110 -0.97 -3.65 -8.34
C ILE A 110 -0.28 -3.70 -6.96
N TYR A 111 -0.40 -4.81 -6.23
CA TYR A 111 0.37 -5.09 -5.01
C TYR A 111 1.03 -6.47 -5.10
N TYR A 112 2.23 -6.58 -4.53
CA TYR A 112 2.93 -7.85 -4.43
C TYR A 112 2.16 -8.83 -3.53
N ARG A 113 2.19 -10.12 -3.87
CA ARG A 113 1.55 -11.16 -3.04
C ARG A 113 2.37 -11.47 -1.80
N THR A 114 3.68 -11.25 -1.88
CA THR A 114 4.67 -11.70 -0.89
C THR A 114 5.42 -10.56 -0.21
N ASP A 115 5.13 -9.31 -0.60
CA ASP A 115 5.69 -8.08 -0.05
C ASP A 115 4.57 -7.08 0.27
N HIS A 116 4.85 -6.08 1.12
CA HIS A 116 3.86 -5.09 1.53
C HIS A 116 3.76 -3.89 0.59
N HIS A 117 4.71 -3.73 -0.33
CA HIS A 117 4.70 -2.67 -1.33
C HIS A 117 3.77 -2.98 -2.50
N TRP A 118 3.38 -1.93 -3.21
CA TRP A 118 2.80 -2.03 -4.55
C TRP A 118 3.79 -2.63 -5.57
N THR A 119 3.27 -3.10 -6.70
CA THR A 119 4.09 -3.47 -7.87
C THR A 119 4.56 -2.22 -8.61
N THR A 120 5.46 -2.38 -9.58
CA THR A 120 5.86 -1.29 -10.49
C THR A 120 4.64 -0.69 -11.20
N TYR A 121 3.68 -1.52 -11.61
CA TYR A 121 2.43 -1.05 -12.20
C TYR A 121 1.55 -0.28 -11.20
N GLY A 122 1.40 -0.76 -9.96
CA GLY A 122 0.68 -0.03 -8.92
C GLY A 122 1.29 1.34 -8.60
N ALA A 123 2.63 1.41 -8.56
CA ALA A 123 3.35 2.68 -8.42
C ALA A 123 3.15 3.60 -9.63
N TYR A 124 3.12 3.04 -10.85
CA TYR A 124 2.85 3.79 -12.07
C TYR A 124 1.45 4.42 -12.05
N LEU A 125 0.42 3.70 -11.60
CA LEU A 125 -0.94 4.25 -11.48
C LEU A 125 -0.98 5.48 -10.56
N ALA A 126 -0.30 5.42 -9.43
CA ALA A 126 -0.18 6.55 -8.52
C ALA A 126 0.63 7.72 -9.12
N TYR A 127 1.72 7.41 -9.85
CA TYR A 127 2.47 8.41 -10.60
C TYR A 127 1.62 9.09 -11.67
N ALA A 128 0.82 8.33 -12.44
CA ALA A 128 -0.05 8.87 -13.47
C ALA A 128 -1.14 9.78 -12.86
N GLU A 129 -1.70 9.39 -11.72
CA GLU A 129 -2.65 10.21 -10.97
C GLU A 129 -2.01 11.50 -10.43
N TYR A 130 -0.77 11.42 -9.92
CA TYR A 130 0.01 12.60 -9.56
C TYR A 130 0.24 13.52 -10.76
N CYS A 131 0.68 12.99 -11.90
CA CYS A 131 0.84 13.77 -13.13
C CYS A 131 -0.46 14.47 -13.52
N ARG A 132 -1.59 13.76 -13.49
CA ARG A 132 -2.91 14.31 -13.79
C ARG A 132 -3.27 15.46 -12.86
N ALA A 133 -3.08 15.31 -11.55
CA ALA A 133 -3.32 16.36 -10.56
C ALA A 133 -2.46 17.61 -10.82
N ARG A 134 -1.23 17.41 -11.30
CA ARG A 134 -0.26 18.47 -11.64
C ARG A 134 -0.38 19.00 -13.07
N VAL A 135 -1.37 18.55 -13.85
CA VAL A 135 -1.52 18.89 -15.29
C VAL A 135 -0.24 18.57 -16.09
N LEU A 136 0.41 17.47 -15.72
CA LEU A 136 1.55 16.88 -16.41
C LEU A 136 1.08 15.68 -17.24
N LEU A 137 1.81 15.39 -18.30
CA LEU A 137 1.63 14.15 -19.05
C LEU A 137 2.49 13.06 -18.41
N PRO A 138 1.91 11.93 -17.98
CA PRO A 138 2.70 10.78 -17.56
C PRO A 138 3.43 10.19 -18.78
N HIS A 139 4.61 9.66 -18.55
CA HIS A 139 5.30 8.83 -19.56
C HIS A 139 4.51 7.54 -19.84
N ASP A 140 4.63 7.00 -21.06
CA ASP A 140 3.99 5.75 -21.44
C ASP A 140 4.54 4.57 -20.63
N TYR A 141 3.67 3.74 -20.05
CA TYR A 141 4.10 2.56 -19.31
C TYR A 141 4.62 1.46 -20.24
N VAL A 142 5.94 1.31 -20.32
CA VAL A 142 6.62 0.24 -21.05
C VAL A 142 7.58 -0.45 -20.09
N ALA A 143 7.17 -1.60 -19.57
CA ALA A 143 7.90 -2.30 -18.53
C ALA A 143 8.47 -3.64 -19.01
N GLU A 144 9.63 -4.01 -18.45
CA GLU A 144 10.29 -5.28 -18.71
C GLU A 144 10.30 -6.14 -17.45
N THR A 145 9.95 -7.42 -17.59
CA THR A 145 10.06 -8.39 -16.48
C THR A 145 11.54 -8.66 -16.18
N VAL A 146 11.98 -8.33 -14.97
CA VAL A 146 13.35 -8.54 -14.49
C VAL A 146 13.47 -9.71 -13.51
N SER A 147 12.35 -10.18 -12.96
CA SER A 147 12.31 -11.39 -12.10
C SER A 147 10.92 -12.01 -12.10
N ASN A 148 10.86 -13.35 -11.99
CA ASN A 148 9.62 -14.13 -11.84
C ASN A 148 9.60 -14.96 -10.54
N SER A 149 10.57 -14.74 -9.67
CA SER A 149 10.78 -15.56 -8.47
C SER A 149 11.08 -14.71 -7.24
N PHE A 150 10.54 -13.50 -7.19
CA PHE A 150 10.70 -12.63 -6.03
C PHE A 150 9.84 -13.15 -4.86
N ASN A 151 10.45 -13.23 -3.68
CA ASN A 151 9.74 -13.51 -2.43
C ASN A 151 10.08 -12.40 -1.45
N GLY A 152 9.08 -11.59 -1.12
CA GLY A 152 9.25 -10.37 -0.35
C GLY A 152 9.39 -10.56 1.17
N THR A 153 9.29 -9.43 1.85
CA THR A 153 9.43 -9.31 3.30
C THR A 153 8.34 -10.07 4.05
N LEU A 154 7.09 -10.07 3.57
CA LEU A 154 5.98 -10.79 4.21
C LEU A 154 6.16 -12.31 4.12
N TYR A 155 6.69 -12.80 3.02
CA TYR A 155 7.05 -14.21 2.87
C TYR A 155 8.09 -14.63 3.91
N SER A 156 9.16 -13.84 4.03
CA SER A 156 10.23 -14.12 4.99
C SER A 156 9.71 -14.05 6.44
N LYS A 157 8.96 -12.99 6.79
CA LYS A 157 8.42 -12.74 8.13
C LYS A 157 7.40 -13.78 8.58
N SER A 158 6.46 -14.16 7.72
CA SER A 158 5.36 -15.07 8.08
C SER A 158 5.75 -16.54 8.08
N GLY A 159 6.88 -16.91 7.47
CA GLY A 159 7.24 -18.32 7.28
C GLY A 159 6.31 -19.08 6.32
N VAL A 160 5.37 -18.41 5.64
CA VAL A 160 4.47 -19.02 4.65
C VAL A 160 5.27 -19.31 3.38
N ARG A 161 5.10 -20.52 2.82
CA ARG A 161 5.88 -20.99 1.65
C ARG A 161 5.02 -21.44 0.47
N PHE A 162 3.69 -21.35 0.59
CA PHE A 162 2.74 -21.81 -0.43
C PHE A 162 2.10 -20.67 -1.23
N ILE A 163 2.47 -19.42 -0.97
CA ILE A 163 2.06 -18.28 -1.80
C ILE A 163 2.99 -18.22 -3.00
N LYS A 164 2.41 -18.03 -4.19
CA LYS A 164 3.14 -17.91 -5.44
C LYS A 164 4.12 -16.73 -5.36
N SER A 165 5.36 -16.95 -5.79
CA SER A 165 6.35 -15.89 -5.92
C SER A 165 5.88 -14.80 -6.89
N ASP A 166 6.37 -13.59 -6.66
CA ASP A 166 6.02 -12.41 -7.40
C ASP A 166 6.91 -12.20 -8.63
N THR A 167 6.33 -11.51 -9.61
CA THR A 167 7.04 -10.96 -10.77
C THR A 167 7.42 -9.51 -10.49
N ILE A 168 8.67 -9.14 -10.76
CA ILE A 168 9.16 -7.75 -10.69
C ILE A 168 9.34 -7.24 -12.12
N GLU A 169 8.90 -6.02 -12.34
CA GLU A 169 9.07 -5.28 -13.58
C GLU A 169 9.92 -4.03 -13.35
N ALA A 170 10.72 -3.65 -14.34
CA ALA A 170 11.41 -2.36 -14.39
C ALA A 170 10.72 -1.47 -15.44
N TYR A 171 10.52 -0.20 -15.08
CA TYR A 171 9.90 0.85 -15.89
C TYR A 171 10.80 2.08 -15.87
#